data_AF-A0A934XA37-F1
#
_entry.id   AF-A0A934XA37-F1
#
_cell.length_a   1.000
_cell.length_b   1.000
_cell.length_c   1.000
_cell.angle_alpha   90.00
_cell.angle_beta   90.00
_cell.angle_gamma   90.00
#
_symmetry.space_group_name_H-M   'P 1'
#
loop_
_entity.id
_entity.type
_entity.pdbx_description
1 polymer ?
#
loop_
_entity_poly.entity_id
_entity_poly.type
_entity_poly.pdbx_seq_one_letter_code
_entity_poly.pdbx_strand_id
1 'polypeptide(L)'
;MKLIKTETGQQAFKTRSPLFSARQRTAYIMFDGVKTVDQVLAAATGLGLTPEDVDHMVAQEFLAPAPGEALLAEAEAEHVAADKIIADSFRAHTAQDRYKEAKPLATKLTASLGLRGFRLNLAVESAGGYEELLALLPRIKEAAGANACAELERTLTQ
;
A
#
# COMPACT_ATOMS: atom_id res chain seq x y z
N MET A 1 14.78 -4.52 13.30
CA MET A 1 15.51 -3.23 13.35
C MET A 1 16.45 -3.20 14.55
N LYS A 2 17.66 -2.69 14.40
CA LYS A 2 18.82 -2.51 15.26
C LYS A 2 19.15 -1.03 15.22
N LEU A 3 19.21 -0.43 16.39
CA LEU A 3 19.51 0.99 16.52
C LEU A 3 20.91 1.18 17.10
N ILE A 4 21.61 2.18 16.58
CA ILE A 4 22.91 2.64 17.06
C ILE A 4 22.79 4.01 17.72
N LYS A 5 23.69 4.27 18.67
CA LYS A 5 23.82 5.56 19.35
C LYS A 5 24.38 6.61 18.40
N THR A 6 23.66 7.71 18.20
CA THR A 6 24.16 8.84 17.42
C THR A 6 25.13 9.70 18.24
N GLU A 7 25.86 10.59 17.57
CA GLU A 7 26.68 11.58 18.27
C GLU A 7 25.82 12.52 19.13
N THR A 8 24.67 12.96 18.61
CA THR A 8 23.68 13.78 19.33
C THR A 8 23.20 13.10 20.61
N GLY A 9 22.83 11.83 20.53
CA GLY A 9 22.40 11.04 21.68
C GLY A 9 23.51 10.84 22.71
N GLN A 10 24.74 10.60 22.26
CA GLN A 10 25.89 10.46 23.16
C GLN A 10 26.18 11.78 23.89
N GLN A 11 26.08 12.91 23.21
CA GLN A 11 26.27 14.23 23.82
C GLN A 11 25.15 14.54 24.81
N ALA A 12 23.89 14.32 24.44
CA ALA A 12 22.73 14.51 25.31
C ALA A 12 22.78 13.61 26.57
N PHE A 13 23.28 12.39 26.43
CA PHE A 13 23.48 11.47 27.55
C PHE A 13 24.58 11.98 28.49
N LYS A 14 25.72 12.41 27.95
CA LYS A 14 26.85 12.96 28.74
C LYS A 14 26.46 14.21 29.54
N THR A 15 25.71 15.12 28.92
CA THR A 15 25.25 16.37 29.57
C THR A 15 24.04 16.18 30.48
N ARG A 16 23.55 14.94 30.62
CA ARG A 16 22.33 14.60 31.37
C ARG A 16 21.12 15.43 30.91
N SER A 17 20.99 15.62 29.60
CA SER A 17 19.90 16.37 28.98
C SER A 17 18.53 15.97 29.54
N PRO A 18 17.64 16.93 29.86
CA PRO A 18 16.30 16.64 30.37
C PRO A 18 15.41 15.91 29.36
N LEU A 19 15.80 15.88 28.08
CA LEU A 19 15.10 15.14 27.01
C LEU A 19 15.16 13.62 27.19
N PHE A 20 16.03 13.11 28.07
CA PHE A 20 16.01 11.72 28.47
C PHE A 20 15.20 11.53 29.76
N SER A 21 14.19 10.65 29.70
CA SER A 21 13.59 10.11 30.93
C SER A 21 14.60 9.21 31.68
N ALA A 22 14.37 8.99 32.98
CA ALA A 22 15.25 8.10 33.77
C ALA A 22 15.30 6.68 33.19
N ARG A 23 14.15 6.19 32.70
CA ARG A 23 14.02 4.89 32.03
C ARG A 23 14.75 4.86 30.69
N GLN A 24 14.56 5.89 29.86
CA GLN A 24 15.20 6.00 28.55
C GLN A 24 16.73 6.06 28.68
N ARG A 25 17.29 6.70 29.72
CA ARG A 25 18.75 6.65 29.95
C ARG A 25 19.26 5.24 30.16
N THR A 26 18.59 4.45 30.99
CA THR A 26 18.98 3.06 31.22
C THR A 26 18.85 2.22 29.95
N ALA A 27 17.75 2.43 29.21
CA ALA A 27 17.52 1.75 27.94
C ALA A 27 18.53 2.15 26.85
N TYR A 28 18.88 3.42 26.78
CA TYR A 28 19.84 3.97 25.81
C TYR A 28 21.19 3.23 25.86
N ILE A 29 21.65 2.84 27.06
CA ILE A 29 22.89 2.09 27.23
C ILE A 29 22.86 0.76 26.47
N MET A 30 21.70 0.10 26.39
CA MET A 30 21.53 -1.22 25.76
C MET A 30 21.53 -1.19 24.22
N PHE A 31 21.43 -0.02 23.61
CA PHE A 31 21.53 0.13 22.15
C PHE A 31 23.00 0.25 21.72
N ASP A 32 23.49 -0.75 21.02
CA ASP A 32 24.87 -0.88 20.54
C ASP A 32 24.96 -1.32 19.06
N GLY A 33 23.81 -1.45 18.38
CA GLY A 33 23.72 -2.00 17.03
C GLY A 33 23.84 -3.52 16.93
N VAL A 34 24.00 -4.22 18.07
CA VAL A 34 24.08 -5.69 18.10
C VAL A 34 22.70 -6.31 18.28
N LYS A 35 21.96 -5.84 19.28
CA LYS A 35 20.60 -6.32 19.59
C LYS A 35 19.54 -5.60 18.75
N THR A 36 18.49 -6.33 18.38
CA THR A 36 17.32 -5.71 17.76
C THR A 36 16.48 -4.96 18.79
N VAL A 37 15.64 -4.02 18.34
CA VAL A 37 14.69 -3.28 19.17
C VAL A 37 13.82 -4.23 19.99
N ASP A 38 13.27 -5.29 19.40
CA ASP A 38 12.48 -6.31 20.10
C ASP A 38 13.26 -7.02 21.22
N GLN A 39 14.53 -7.34 20.97
CA GLN A 39 15.39 -7.98 21.97
C GLN A 39 15.71 -7.03 23.12
N VAL A 40 15.91 -5.73 22.84
CA VAL A 40 16.12 -4.72 23.86
C VAL A 40 14.83 -4.49 24.67
N LEU A 41 13.67 -4.43 24.02
CA LEU A 41 12.36 -4.32 24.69
C LEU A 41 12.08 -5.53 25.59
N ALA A 42 12.35 -6.74 25.11
CA ALA A 42 12.20 -7.97 25.89
C ALA A 42 13.16 -7.98 27.10
N ALA A 43 14.42 -7.59 26.92
CA ALA A 43 15.39 -7.53 28.01
C ALA A 43 15.10 -6.40 29.02
N ALA A 44 14.47 -5.32 28.57
CA ALA A 44 14.14 -4.14 29.37
C ALA A 44 12.69 -4.12 29.87
N THR A 45 11.93 -5.20 29.69
CA THR A 45 10.53 -5.29 30.15
C THR A 45 10.42 -5.04 31.65
N GLY A 46 11.38 -5.56 32.45
CA GLY A 46 11.44 -5.32 33.90
C GLY A 46 11.75 -3.86 34.31
N LEU A 47 12.23 -3.03 33.38
CA LEU A 47 12.45 -1.60 33.58
C LEU A 47 11.25 -0.75 33.10
N GLY A 48 10.23 -1.41 32.54
CA GLY A 48 9.04 -0.79 31.97
C GLY A 48 9.27 -0.12 30.62
N LEU A 49 10.30 -0.51 29.87
CA LEU A 49 10.57 0.08 28.55
C LEU A 49 9.42 -0.23 27.58
N THR A 50 8.87 0.81 26.98
CA THR A 50 7.80 0.70 25.98
C THR A 50 8.33 0.96 24.58
N PRO A 51 7.62 0.52 23.52
CA PRO A 51 7.94 0.91 22.15
C PRO A 51 7.96 2.43 21.96
N GLU A 52 7.04 3.16 22.59
CA GLU A 52 6.94 4.63 22.54
C GLU A 52 8.20 5.33 23.08
N ASP A 53 8.87 4.74 24.09
CA ASP A 53 10.13 5.23 24.60
C ASP A 53 11.26 5.14 23.55
N VAL A 54 11.25 4.09 22.73
CA VAL A 54 12.23 3.88 21.65
C VAL A 54 11.96 4.87 20.52
N ASP A 55 10.70 5.03 20.13
CA ASP A 55 10.28 5.99 19.10
C ASP A 55 10.65 7.42 19.50
N HIS A 56 10.47 7.79 20.78
CA HIS A 56 10.91 9.08 21.29
C HIS A 56 12.43 9.27 21.15
N MET A 57 13.23 8.25 21.45
CA MET A 57 14.70 8.35 21.30
C MET A 57 15.13 8.44 19.83
N VAL A 58 14.40 7.83 18.91
CA VAL A 58 14.63 7.99 17.46
C VAL A 58 14.22 9.39 17.00
N ALA A 59 13.06 9.89 17.45
CA ALA A 59 12.55 11.23 17.11
C ALA A 59 13.43 12.38 17.62
N GLN A 60 14.11 12.18 18.77
CA GLN A 60 15.10 13.13 19.29
C GLN A 60 16.50 12.94 18.67
N GLU A 61 16.61 12.11 17.63
CA GLU A 61 17.87 11.76 16.95
C GLU A 61 18.93 11.18 17.89
N PHE A 62 18.54 10.57 19.01
CA PHE A 62 19.47 9.91 19.92
C PHE A 62 19.86 8.52 19.44
N LEU A 63 18.93 7.87 18.74
CA LEU A 63 19.11 6.57 18.12
C LEU A 63 18.86 6.69 16.61
N ALA A 64 19.70 6.03 15.82
CA ALA A 64 19.54 5.93 14.38
C ALA A 64 19.55 4.46 13.94
N PRO A 65 18.94 4.11 12.81
CA PRO A 65 19.08 2.78 12.21
C PRO A 65 20.56 2.47 11.98
N ALA A 66 20.98 1.23 12.24
CA ALA A 66 22.31 0.80 11.84
C ALA A 66 22.48 0.97 10.30
N PRO A 67 23.68 1.28 9.79
CA PRO A 67 23.88 1.62 8.36
C PRO A 67 23.43 0.54 7.37
N GLY A 68 23.39 -0.74 7.78
CA GLY A 68 22.84 -1.83 6.97
C GLY A 68 21.30 -1.94 7.01
N GLU A 69 20.66 -1.30 7.98
CA GLU A 69 19.19 -1.27 8.12
C GLU A 69 18.56 0.03 7.65
N ALA A 70 19.29 1.15 7.64
CA ALA A 70 18.87 2.37 6.95
C ALA A 70 18.53 2.04 5.48
N LEU A 71 19.44 1.34 4.80
CA LEU A 71 19.26 0.89 3.41
C LEU A 71 18.06 -0.07 3.23
N LEU A 72 17.74 -0.88 4.24
CA LEU A 72 16.57 -1.77 4.20
C LEU A 72 15.27 -1.00 4.45
N ALA A 73 15.29 -0.05 5.40
CA ALA A 73 14.14 0.81 5.72
C ALA A 73 13.83 1.80 4.59
N GLU A 74 14.84 2.33 3.91
CA GLU A 74 14.68 3.16 2.71
C GLU A 74 14.11 2.34 1.55
N ALA A 75 14.59 1.10 1.33
CA ALA A 75 14.05 0.20 0.33
C ALA A 75 12.61 -0.28 0.63
N GLU A 76 12.26 -0.46 1.90
CA GLU A 76 10.89 -0.78 2.35
C GLU A 76 9.97 0.44 2.27
N ALA A 77 10.44 1.64 2.61
CA ALA A 77 9.68 2.88 2.45
C ALA A 77 9.40 3.19 0.97
N GLU A 78 10.37 2.95 0.08
CA GLU A 78 10.19 3.07 -1.37
C GLU A 78 9.21 2.02 -1.91
N HIS A 79 9.26 0.78 -1.43
CA HIS A 79 8.28 -0.25 -1.80
C HIS A 79 6.86 0.09 -1.32
N VAL A 80 6.70 0.54 -0.07
CA VAL A 80 5.39 0.93 0.47
C VAL A 80 4.83 2.15 -0.25
N ALA A 81 5.69 3.12 -0.62
CA ALA A 81 5.28 4.26 -1.43
C ALA A 81 4.89 3.84 -2.85
N ALA A 82 5.64 2.93 -3.48
CA ALA A 82 5.31 2.41 -4.80
C ALA A 82 4.00 1.60 -4.80
N ASP A 83 3.79 0.75 -3.80
CA ASP A 83 2.56 -0.05 -3.66
C ASP A 83 1.35 0.85 -3.38
N LYS A 84 1.54 1.93 -2.60
CA LYS A 84 0.52 2.95 -2.39
C LYS A 84 0.20 3.74 -3.67
N ILE A 85 1.19 4.09 -4.48
CA ILE A 85 0.99 4.75 -5.78
C ILE A 85 0.24 3.83 -6.75
N ILE A 86 0.56 2.53 -6.76
CA ILE A 86 -0.16 1.53 -7.56
C ILE A 86 -1.60 1.39 -7.07
N ALA A 87 -1.81 1.30 -5.75
CA ALA A 87 -3.14 1.21 -5.15
C ALA A 87 -3.98 2.48 -5.41
N ASP A 88 -3.37 3.66 -5.34
CA ASP A 88 -4.04 4.94 -5.64
C ASP A 88 -4.33 5.08 -7.16
N SER A 89 -3.44 4.59 -8.03
CA SER A 89 -3.69 4.50 -9.48
C SER A 89 -4.85 3.55 -9.81
N PHE A 90 -4.97 2.44 -9.07
CA PHE A 90 -6.07 1.48 -9.21
C PHE A 90 -7.40 2.08 -8.71
N ARG A 91 -7.38 2.86 -7.62
CA ARG A 91 -8.54 3.61 -7.11
C ARG A 91 -8.93 4.78 -8.01
N ALA A 92 -7.98 5.32 -8.78
CA ALA A 92 -8.20 6.40 -9.73
C ALA A 92 -8.83 5.94 -11.05
N HIS A 93 -8.93 4.63 -11.34
CA HIS A 93 -9.78 4.13 -12.42
C HIS A 93 -11.24 4.29 -11.99
N THR A 94 -11.77 5.49 -12.20
CA THR A 94 -13.16 5.81 -11.89
C THR A 94 -14.09 4.90 -12.69
N ALA A 95 -15.33 4.72 -12.22
CA ALA A 95 -16.37 4.01 -12.98
C ALA A 95 -16.48 4.53 -14.43
N GLN A 96 -16.14 5.81 -14.65
CA GLN A 96 -16.13 6.45 -15.96
C GLN A 96 -14.99 5.94 -16.86
N ASP A 97 -13.80 5.65 -16.33
CA ASP A 97 -12.68 5.15 -17.12
C ASP A 97 -12.86 3.66 -17.47
N ARG A 98 -13.37 2.87 -16.52
CA ARG A 98 -13.81 1.48 -16.78
C ARG A 98 -14.89 1.42 -17.86
N TYR A 99 -15.84 2.36 -17.83
CA TYR A 99 -16.86 2.48 -18.86
C TYR A 99 -16.27 2.88 -20.23
N LYS A 100 -15.33 3.83 -20.28
CA LYS A 100 -14.65 4.22 -21.54
C LYS A 100 -13.90 3.06 -22.17
N GLU A 101 -13.24 2.23 -21.37
CA GLU A 101 -12.48 1.07 -21.84
C GLU A 101 -13.39 -0.11 -22.21
N ALA A 102 -14.44 -0.37 -21.42
CA ALA A 102 -15.35 -1.49 -21.64
C ALA A 102 -16.33 -1.25 -22.81
N LYS A 103 -16.75 -0.01 -23.07
CA LYS A 103 -17.71 0.32 -24.14
C LYS A 103 -17.27 -0.14 -25.54
N PRO A 104 -16.06 0.17 -26.04
CA PRO A 104 -15.62 -0.30 -27.37
C PRO A 104 -15.47 -1.83 -27.44
N LEU A 105 -15.08 -2.49 -26.34
CA LEU A 105 -15.01 -3.95 -26.25
C LEU A 105 -16.39 -4.58 -26.37
N ALA A 106 -17.37 -4.05 -25.63
CA ALA A 106 -18.76 -4.50 -25.68
C ALA A 106 -19.35 -4.33 -27.09
N THR A 107 -19.17 -3.16 -27.72
CA THR A 107 -19.65 -2.90 -29.09
C THR A 107 -19.05 -3.87 -30.11
N LYS A 108 -17.73 -4.15 -30.02
CA LYS A 108 -17.05 -5.07 -30.93
C LYS A 108 -17.58 -6.51 -30.78
N LEU A 109 -17.77 -6.95 -29.53
CA LEU A 109 -18.34 -8.26 -29.24
C LEU A 109 -19.77 -8.38 -29.77
N THR A 110 -20.63 -7.41 -29.52
CA THR A 110 -22.04 -7.45 -29.96
C THR A 110 -22.19 -7.29 -31.47
N ALA A 111 -21.32 -6.51 -32.12
CA ALA A 111 -21.30 -6.38 -33.58
C ALA A 111 -20.88 -7.70 -34.27
N SER A 112 -19.97 -8.47 -33.66
CA SER A 112 -19.50 -9.76 -34.21
C SER A 112 -20.58 -10.86 -34.25
N LEU A 113 -21.68 -10.69 -33.53
CA LEU A 113 -22.80 -11.65 -33.45
C LEU A 113 -23.82 -11.52 -34.59
N GLY A 114 -23.63 -10.55 -35.50
CA GLY A 114 -24.51 -10.32 -36.65
C GLY A 114 -25.94 -9.94 -36.24
N LEU A 115 -26.94 -10.35 -37.04
CA LEU A 115 -28.36 -10.02 -36.81
C LEU A 115 -28.89 -10.45 -35.42
N ARG A 116 -28.33 -11.52 -34.84
CA ARG A 116 -28.73 -12.00 -33.50
C ARG A 116 -28.25 -11.05 -32.39
N GLY A 117 -27.14 -10.35 -32.61
CA GLY A 117 -26.57 -9.36 -31.69
C GLY A 117 -27.03 -7.92 -31.93
N PHE A 118 -27.73 -7.62 -33.02
CA PHE A 118 -28.08 -6.25 -33.41
C PHE A 118 -28.85 -5.47 -32.31
N ARG A 119 -29.84 -6.09 -31.68
CA ARG A 119 -30.59 -5.47 -30.56
C ARG A 119 -29.72 -5.24 -29.32
N LEU A 120 -28.76 -6.12 -29.10
CA LEU A 120 -27.83 -6.04 -27.97
C LEU A 120 -26.76 -4.98 -28.23
N ASN A 121 -26.30 -4.84 -29.48
CA ASN A 121 -25.40 -3.77 -29.90
C ASN A 121 -26.05 -2.40 -29.70
N LEU A 122 -27.32 -2.25 -30.08
CA LEU A 122 -28.05 -1.00 -29.86
C LEU A 122 -28.20 -0.68 -28.36
N ALA A 123 -28.45 -1.69 -27.52
CA ALA A 123 -28.51 -1.53 -26.07
C ALA A 123 -27.16 -1.06 -25.50
N VAL A 124 -26.05 -1.62 -25.96
CA VAL A 124 -24.68 -1.22 -25.56
C VAL A 124 -24.34 0.19 -26.03
N GLU A 125 -24.73 0.57 -27.25
CA GLU A 125 -24.52 1.94 -27.76
C GLU A 125 -25.35 2.96 -26.96
N SER A 126 -26.59 2.61 -26.60
CA SER A 126 -27.49 3.44 -25.79
C SER A 126 -27.07 3.53 -24.32
N ALA A 127 -26.28 2.58 -23.81
CA ALA A 127 -25.80 2.61 -22.44
C ALA A 127 -24.93 3.84 -22.23
N GLY A 128 -25.34 4.75 -21.34
CA GLY A 128 -24.71 6.04 -21.06
C GLY A 128 -23.64 6.01 -19.97
N GLY A 129 -23.50 4.88 -19.26
CA GLY A 129 -22.58 4.78 -18.14
C GLY A 129 -22.26 3.35 -17.71
N TYR A 130 -21.40 3.26 -16.69
CA TYR A 130 -20.87 2.01 -16.15
C TYR A 130 -21.95 1.04 -15.67
N GLU A 131 -22.94 1.52 -14.91
CA GLU A 131 -24.00 0.67 -14.35
C GLU A 131 -24.87 0.05 -15.45
N GLU A 132 -25.21 0.84 -16.48
CA GLU A 132 -25.99 0.37 -17.63
C GLU A 132 -25.21 -0.66 -18.45
N LEU A 133 -23.90 -0.46 -18.62
CA LEU A 133 -23.05 -1.41 -19.33
C LEU A 133 -22.85 -2.71 -18.53
N LEU A 134 -22.72 -2.62 -17.22
CA LEU A 134 -22.66 -3.78 -16.31
C LEU A 134 -23.95 -4.60 -16.35
N ALA A 135 -25.10 -3.94 -16.36
CA ALA A 135 -26.41 -4.60 -16.44
C ALA A 135 -26.58 -5.40 -17.75
N LEU A 136 -25.87 -5.03 -18.82
CA LEU A 136 -25.89 -5.72 -20.11
C LEU A 136 -24.90 -6.90 -20.17
N LEU A 137 -23.88 -6.94 -19.32
CA LEU A 137 -22.84 -7.97 -19.33
C LEU A 137 -23.36 -9.42 -19.29
N PRO A 138 -24.35 -9.79 -18.43
CA PRO A 138 -24.89 -11.14 -18.41
C PRO A 138 -25.48 -11.55 -19.77
N ARG A 139 -26.19 -10.62 -20.43
CA ARG A 139 -26.82 -10.85 -21.74
C ARG A 139 -25.79 -10.94 -22.87
N ILE A 140 -24.70 -10.19 -22.79
CA ILE A 140 -23.56 -10.28 -23.72
C ILE A 140 -22.87 -11.64 -23.54
N LYS A 141 -22.70 -12.10 -22.29
CA LYS A 141 -22.10 -13.40 -21.95
C LYS A 141 -22.94 -14.57 -22.47
N GLU A 142 -24.26 -14.48 -22.36
CA GLU A 142 -25.17 -15.49 -22.94
C GLU A 142 -25.12 -15.53 -24.48
N ALA A 143 -24.97 -14.38 -25.13
CA ALA A 143 -25.02 -14.29 -26.59
C ALA A 143 -23.66 -14.57 -27.27
N ALA A 144 -22.54 -14.13 -26.69
CA ALA A 144 -21.18 -14.27 -27.23
C ALA A 144 -20.38 -15.40 -26.58
N GLY A 145 -20.82 -15.92 -25.43
CA GLY A 145 -20.12 -16.94 -24.67
C GLY A 145 -19.10 -16.38 -23.67
N ALA A 146 -18.86 -17.13 -22.59
CA ALA A 146 -18.01 -16.73 -21.47
C ALA A 146 -16.56 -16.42 -21.87
N ASN A 147 -16.01 -17.16 -22.83
CA ASN A 147 -14.62 -16.97 -23.28
C ASN A 147 -14.42 -15.65 -24.03
N ALA A 148 -15.37 -15.24 -24.86
CA ALA A 148 -15.31 -13.98 -25.59
C ALA A 148 -15.55 -12.77 -24.68
N CYS A 149 -16.28 -12.95 -23.57
CA CYS A 149 -16.61 -11.88 -22.63
C CYS A 149 -15.61 -11.72 -21.48
N ALA A 150 -14.59 -12.59 -21.38
CA ALA A 150 -13.65 -12.58 -20.26
C ALA A 150 -12.86 -11.26 -20.14
N GLU A 151 -12.50 -10.65 -21.27
CA GLU A 151 -11.80 -9.36 -21.30
C GLU A 151 -12.72 -8.23 -20.82
N LEU A 152 -13.94 -8.17 -21.35
CA LEU A 152 -14.97 -7.19 -20.95
C LEU A 152 -15.31 -7.28 -19.45
N GLU A 153 -15.44 -8.50 -18.92
CA GLU A 153 -15.74 -8.74 -17.51
C GLU A 153 -14.62 -8.25 -16.59
N ARG A 154 -13.36 -8.44 -16.96
CA ARG A 154 -12.20 -7.95 -16.20
C ARG A 154 -12.15 -6.43 -16.18
N THR A 155 -12.37 -5.77 -17.32
CA THR A 155 -12.39 -4.30 -17.41
C THR A 155 -13.51 -3.67 -16.58
N LEU A 156 -14.63 -4.37 -16.38
CA LEU A 156 -15.75 -3.86 -15.60
C LEU A 156 -15.66 -4.17 -14.11
N THR A 157 -14.95 -5.23 -13.70
CA THR A 157 -14.98 -5.71 -12.30
C THR A 157 -13.68 -5.49 -11.51
N GLN A 158 -12.58 -5.12 -12.17
CA GLN A 158 -11.34 -4.67 -11.54
C GLN A 158 -11.43 -3.17 -11.24
#